data_AF-A0A9D1I7K7-F1
#
_entry.id   AF-A0A9D1I7K7-F1
#
_cell.length_a   1.000
_cell.length_b   1.000
_cell.length_c   1.000
_cell.angle_alpha   90.00
_cell.angle_beta   90.00
_cell.angle_gamma   90.00
#
_symmetry.space_group_name_H-M   'P 1'
#
loop_
_entity.id
_entity.type
_entity.pdbx_description
1 polymer ?
#
loop_
_entity_poly.entity_id
_entity_poly.type
_entity_poly.pdbx_seq_one_letter_code
_entity_poly.pdbx_strand_id
1 'polypeptide(L)' 'MRILGNILWFLCGGLICGLLWYLAGLLWCITIVGIPFGKQYFKFAKLALMPFGAKIV' A
#
# COMPACT_ATOMS: atom_id res chain seq x y z
N MET A 1 -18.51 9.65 -1.00
CA MET A 1 -18.53 8.23 -1.42
C MET A 1 -17.16 7.55 -1.24
N ARG A 2 -16.57 7.61 -0.03
CA ARG A 2 -15.23 7.03 0.24
C ARG A 2 -15.31 5.58 0.74
N ILE A 3 -16.31 5.29 1.57
CA ILE A 3 -16.46 4.01 2.26
C ILE A 3 -16.92 2.90 1.30
N LEU A 4 -17.92 3.17 0.44
CA LEU A 4 -18.41 2.22 -0.57
C LEU A 4 -17.32 1.82 -1.57
N GLY A 5 -16.56 2.80 -2.10
CA GLY A 5 -15.45 2.52 -3.02
C GLY A 5 -14.33 1.72 -2.37
N ASN A 6 -14.04 1.98 -1.09
CA ASN A 6 -13.03 1.23 -0.35
C ASN A 6 -13.47 -0.21 -0.03
N ILE A 7 -14.76 -0.42 0.28
CA ILE A 7 -15.34 -1.74 0.51
C ILE A 7 -15.32 -2.57 -0.78
N LEU A 8 -15.77 -1.99 -1.90
CA LEU A 8 -15.75 -2.67 -3.20
C LEU A 8 -14.31 -3.00 -3.62
N TRP A 9 -13.38 -2.07 -3.41
CA TRP A 9 -11.95 -2.26 -3.69
C TRP A 9 -11.35 -3.38 -2.84
N PHE A 10 -11.69 -3.43 -1.55
CA PHE A 10 -11.24 -4.50 -0.65
C PHE A 10 -11.70 -5.88 -1.13
N LEU A 11 -12.96 -5.98 -1.59
CA LEU A 11 -13.55 -7.20 -2.15
C LEU A 11 -12.97 -7.59 -3.52
N CYS A 12 -12.58 -6.60 -4.32
CA CYS A 12 -12.07 -6.79 -5.69
C CYS A 12 -10.56 -7.09 -5.75
N GLY A 13 -9.86 -7.13 -4.61
CA GLY A 13 -8.43 -7.46 -4.54
C GLY A 13 -7.51 -6.36 -3.99
N GLY A 14 -8.07 -5.27 -3.47
CA GLY A 14 -7.32 -4.17 -2.85
C GLY A 14 -6.46 -4.62 -1.66
N LEU A 15 -6.91 -5.62 -0.89
CA LEU A 15 -6.12 -6.24 0.16
C LEU A 15 -4.87 -6.92 -0.40
N ILE A 16 -5.03 -7.69 -1.49
CA ILE A 16 -3.95 -8.46 -2.13
C ILE A 16 -2.90 -7.50 -2.70
N CYS A 17 -3.34 -6.46 -3.42
CA CYS A 17 -2.46 -5.41 -3.93
C CYS A 17 -1.65 -4.76 -2.79
N GLY A 18 -2.29 -4.32 -1.70
CA GLY A 18 -1.56 -3.74 -0.58
C GLY A 18 -0.60 -4.71 0.11
N LEU A 19 -0.95 -6.00 0.19
CA LEU A 19 -0.08 -7.04 0.75
C LEU A 19 1.17 -7.25 -0.12
N LEU A 20 1.04 -7.24 -1.45
CA LEU A 20 2.14 -7.32 -2.40
C LEU A 20 3.12 -6.15 -2.24
N TRP A 21 2.60 -4.92 -2.13
CA TRP A 21 3.40 -3.72 -1.88
C TRP A 21 4.07 -3.75 -0.50
N TYR A 22 3.40 -4.31 0.50
CA TYR A 22 3.94 -4.49 1.85
C TYR A 22 5.07 -5.52 1.88
N LEU A 23 4.90 -6.66 1.20
CA LEU A 23 5.93 -7.71 1.06
C LEU A 23 7.13 -7.21 0.26
N ALA A 24 6.90 -6.48 -0.83
CA ALA A 24 7.98 -5.83 -1.58
C ALA A 24 8.74 -4.82 -0.70
N GLY A 25 8.04 -3.96 0.04
CA GLY A 25 8.67 -3.02 0.98
C GLY A 25 9.47 -3.71 2.08
N LEU A 26 8.98 -4.84 2.59
CA LEU A 26 9.71 -5.67 3.56
C LEU A 26 10.98 -6.27 2.96
N LEU A 27 10.91 -6.75 1.72
CA LEU A 27 12.06 -7.30 0.97
C LEU A 27 13.15 -6.24 0.77
N TRP A 28 12.74 -5.00 0.44
CA TRP A 28 13.67 -3.88 0.30
C TRP A 28 14.29 -3.46 1.64
N CYS A 29 13.56 -3.55 2.75
CA CYS A 29 14.10 -3.29 4.10
C CYS A 29 15.16 -4.30 4.56
N ILE A 30 15.26 -5.49 3.96
CA ILE A 30 16.32 -6.47 4.27
C ILE A 30 17.68 -5.94 3.83
N THR A 31 17.72 -5.09 2.80
CA THR A 31 18.93 -4.39 2.40
C THR A 31 19.06 -3.11 3.22
N ILE A 32 20.20 -2.90 3.91
CA ILE A 32 20.46 -1.67 4.70
C ILE A 32 20.31 -0.41 3.82
N VAL A 33 20.67 -0.52 2.54
CA VAL A 33 20.53 0.53 1.53
C VAL A 33 19.07 0.74 1.09
N GLY A 34 18.25 -0.31 1.16
CA GLY A 34 16.85 -0.29 0.76
C GLY A 34 15.88 0.17 1.84
N ILE A 35 16.30 0.40 3.09
CA ILE A 35 15.44 0.97 4.15
C ILE A 35 14.75 2.29 3.73
N PRO A 36 15.44 3.31 3.17
CA PRO A 36 14.78 4.52 2.70
C PRO A 36 13.78 4.24 1.57
N PHE A 37 14.09 3.28 0.68
CA PHE A 37 13.20 2.87 -0.40
C PHE A 37 11.99 2.10 0.12
N GLY A 38 12.18 1.13 1.02
CA GLY A 38 11.14 0.33 1.66
C GLY A 38 10.11 1.20 2.37
N LYS A 39 10.55 2.27 3.04
CA LYS A 39 9.65 3.26 3.67
C LYS A 39 8.71 3.94 2.66
N GLN A 40 9.16 4.14 1.42
CA GLN A 40 8.33 4.62 0.31
C GLN A 40 7.31 3.55 -0.13
N TYR A 41 7.75 2.30 -0.29
CA TYR A 41 6.88 1.18 -0.65
C TYR A 41 5.76 0.95 0.37
N PHE A 42 6.01 1.14 1.67
CA PHE A 42 4.97 1.08 2.71
C PHE A 42 3.92 2.20 2.58
N LYS A 43 4.31 3.40 2.13
CA LYS A 43 3.35 4.47 1.83
C LYS A 43 2.48 4.10 0.63
N PHE A 44 3.07 3.53 -0.42
CA PHE A 44 2.33 3.02 -1.58
C PHE A 44 1.41 1.86 -1.21
N ALA A 45 1.83 0.94 -0.34
CA ALA A 45 0.98 -0.14 0.17
C ALA A 45 -0.27 0.40 0.87
N LYS A 46 -0.12 1.44 1.70
CA LYS A 46 -1.22 2.08 2.41
C LYS A 46 -2.17 2.82 1.45
N LEU A 47 -1.62 3.49 0.44
CA LEU A 47 -2.37 4.13 -0.64
C LEU A 47 -3.13 3.11 -1.51
N ALA A 48 -2.51 1.97 -1.80
CA ALA A 48 -3.11 0.88 -2.57
C ALA A 48 -4.23 0.16 -1.78
N LEU A 49 -4.12 0.05 -0.45
CA LEU A 49 -5.16 -0.51 0.42
C LEU A 49 -6.36 0.43 0.61
N MET A 50 -6.11 1.73 0.62
CA MET A 50 -7.15 2.75 0.81
C MET A 50 -7.06 3.87 -0.24
N PRO A 51 -7.34 3.59 -1.53
CA PRO A 51 -7.20 4.58 -2.59
C PRO A 51 -8.27 5.68 -2.48
N PHE A 52 -9.46 5.34 -2.00
CA PHE A 52 -10.59 6.27 -1.91
C PHE A 52 -10.56 7.11 -0.63
N GLY A 53 -9.82 8.22 -0.68
CA GLY A 53 -9.80 9.24 0.37
C GLY A 53 -8.42 9.65 0.87
N ALA A 54 -7.36 9.01 0.38
CA ALA A 54 -5.98 9.43 0.64
C ALA A 54 -5.69 10.77 -0.07
N LYS A 55 -5.49 11.84 0.70
CA LYS A 55 -4.86 13.06 0.20
C LYS A 55 -3.35 12.78 0.10
N ILE A 56 -2.86 12.67 -1.13
CA ILE A 56 -1.43 12.79 -1.40
C ILE A 56 -1.14 14.30 -1.32
N VAL A 57 -0.53 14.74 -0.24
CA VAL A 57 0.05 16.08 -0.08
C VAL A 57 1.56 15.94 0.05
#